data_AF-A0A0B1SZH9-F1
#
_entry.id   AF-A0A0B1SZH9-F1
#
_cell.length_a   1.000
_cell.length_b   1.000
_cell.length_c   1.000
_cell.angle_alpha   90.00
_cell.angle_beta   90.00
_cell.angle_gamma   90.00
#
_symmetry.space_group_name_H-M   'P 1'
#
loop_
_entity.id
_entity.type
_entity.pdbx_description
1 polymer ?
#
loop_
_entity_poly.entity_id
_entity_poly.type
_entity_poly.pdbx_seq_one_letter_code
_entity_poly.pdbx_strand_id
1 'polypeptide(L)'
;MKVRGGPFLNEIADRMNTKIECANSNEGKCKWLNGLKYYAYSIHDSTMYQFFVLLGIEKKIVSGPLPEYAAAATVELWIDKVDRRSYFRLMYHPEDGAGIYPVTKEIDGCADNEYCDLEVLKNIASKYRIEMPIPEASTRSVSN
;
A
#
# COMPACT_ATOMS: atom_id res chain seq x y z
N MET A 1 3.52 -14.81 2.13
CA MET A 1 3.58 -13.44 1.57
C MET A 1 4.43 -12.44 2.39
N LYS A 2 4.80 -12.75 3.64
CA LYS A 2 5.63 -11.89 4.50
C LYS A 2 6.95 -11.40 3.87
N VAL A 3 7.62 -12.24 3.06
CA VAL A 3 8.92 -11.89 2.42
C VAL A 3 8.77 -11.19 1.06
N ARG A 4 7.73 -11.52 0.29
CA ARG A 4 7.59 -11.02 -1.11
C ARG A 4 6.67 -9.81 -1.25
N GLY A 5 5.54 -9.77 -0.55
CA GLY A 5 4.59 -8.65 -0.60
C GLY A 5 4.62 -7.77 0.66
N GLY A 6 5.07 -8.33 1.78
CA GLY A 6 5.15 -7.62 3.07
C GLY A 6 5.93 -6.29 2.99
N PRO A 7 7.15 -6.26 2.41
CA PRO A 7 7.91 -5.01 2.27
C PRO A 7 7.15 -3.93 1.50
N PHE A 8 6.47 -4.28 0.40
CA PHE A 8 5.72 -3.33 -0.42
C PHE A 8 4.53 -2.72 0.33
N LEU A 9 3.72 -3.54 1.01
CA LEU A 9 2.60 -3.04 1.81
C LEU A 9 3.07 -2.15 2.98
N ASN A 10 4.17 -2.54 3.64
CA ASN A 10 4.76 -1.74 4.70
C ASN A 10 5.30 -0.41 4.20
N GLU A 11 5.93 -0.39 3.03
CA GLU A 11 6.42 0.84 2.42
C GLU A 11 5.29 1.84 2.15
N ILE A 12 4.14 1.37 1.65
CA ILE A 12 2.95 2.21 1.43
C ILE A 12 2.48 2.81 2.77
N ALA A 13 2.30 1.98 3.80
CA ALA A 13 1.86 2.43 5.11
C ALA A 13 2.86 3.43 5.73
N ASP A 14 4.16 3.18 5.60
CA ASP A 14 5.22 4.04 6.14
C ASP A 14 5.32 5.37 5.40
N ARG A 15 5.11 5.38 4.08
CA ARG A 15 5.04 6.62 3.29
C ARG A 15 3.86 7.48 3.73
N MET A 16 2.69 6.87 3.97
CA MET A 16 1.52 7.58 4.50
C MET A 16 1.79 8.13 5.90
N ASN A 17 2.31 7.31 6.80
CA ASN A 17 2.63 7.73 8.16
C ASN A 17 3.67 8.87 8.19
N THR A 18 4.73 8.76 7.38
CA THR A 18 5.75 9.82 7.26
C THR A 18 5.16 11.12 6.70
N LYS A 19 4.23 11.03 5.74
CA LYS A 19 3.54 12.22 5.21
C LYS A 19 2.72 12.93 6.29
N ILE A 20 2.06 12.18 7.18
CA ILE A 20 1.30 12.73 8.31
C ILE A 20 2.25 13.38 9.33
N GLU A 21 3.34 12.70 9.70
CA GLU A 21 4.35 13.24 10.63
C GLU A 21 4.96 14.55 10.13
N CYS A 22 5.20 14.65 8.82
CA CYS A 22 5.73 15.86 8.19
C CYS A 22 4.70 16.99 8.00
N ALA A 23 3.40 16.76 8.24
CA ALA A 23 2.36 17.74 7.93
C ALA A 23 2.54 19.10 8.63
N ASN A 24 3.22 19.12 9.79
CA ASN A 24 3.47 20.33 10.58
C ASN A 24 4.97 20.72 10.64
N SER A 25 5.85 20.06 9.88
CA SER A 25 7.29 20.36 9.86
C SER A 25 7.74 20.68 8.44
N ASN A 26 8.60 21.68 8.28
CA ASN A 26 9.21 22.02 6.99
C ASN A 26 10.73 21.82 6.99
N GLU A 27 11.23 21.00 7.92
CA GLU A 27 12.66 20.77 8.12
C GLU A 27 13.12 19.44 7.50
N GLY A 28 14.39 19.37 7.10
CA GLY A 28 15.02 18.16 6.58
C GLY A 28 14.21 17.47 5.47
N LYS A 29 13.91 16.18 5.67
CA LYS A 29 13.13 15.35 4.72
C LYS A 29 11.71 15.87 4.50
N CYS A 30 11.12 16.59 5.48
CA CYS A 30 9.73 17.05 5.39
C CYS A 30 9.54 18.17 4.36
N LYS A 31 10.58 18.98 4.11
CA LYS A 31 10.53 20.05 3.09
C LYS A 31 10.15 19.51 1.71
N TRP A 32 10.80 18.42 1.29
CA TRP A 32 10.52 17.78 0.01
C TRP A 32 9.19 17.02 0.07
N LEU A 33 8.98 16.26 1.15
CA LEU A 33 7.80 15.40 1.31
C LEU A 33 6.51 16.21 1.29
N ASN A 34 6.47 17.42 1.85
CA ASN A 34 5.28 18.27 1.85
C ASN A 34 4.81 18.62 0.43
N GLY A 35 5.75 18.87 -0.48
CA GLY A 35 5.46 19.13 -1.90
C GLY A 35 5.04 17.89 -2.68
N LEU A 36 5.49 16.69 -2.27
CA LEU A 36 5.19 15.45 -2.98
C LEU A 36 3.69 15.08 -2.89
N LYS A 37 3.10 14.75 -4.04
CA LYS A 37 1.67 14.40 -4.17
C LYS A 37 1.39 12.92 -4.26
N TYR A 38 2.26 12.16 -4.94
CA TYR A 38 2.06 10.73 -5.12
C TYR A 38 3.40 10.02 -5.34
N TYR A 39 3.35 8.71 -5.16
CA TYR A 39 4.40 7.80 -5.62
C TYR A 39 3.78 6.88 -6.66
N ALA A 40 4.50 6.64 -7.76
CA ALA A 40 4.08 5.73 -8.81
C ALA A 40 5.04 4.54 -8.85
N TYR A 41 4.48 3.33 -8.95
CA TYR A 41 5.23 2.09 -8.99
C TYR A 41 4.83 1.32 -10.25
N SER A 42 5.81 1.05 -11.12
CA SER A 42 5.62 0.08 -12.20
C SER A 42 5.85 -1.31 -11.61
N ILE A 43 4.80 -2.12 -11.55
CA ILE A 43 4.83 -3.43 -10.92
C ILE A 43 4.30 -4.50 -11.88
N HIS A 44 4.66 -5.76 -11.62
CA HIS A 44 4.07 -6.89 -12.29
C HIS A 44 2.71 -7.25 -11.66
N ASP A 45 1.84 -7.84 -12.47
CA ASP A 45 0.57 -8.46 -12.09
C ASP A 45 0.65 -9.29 -10.79
N SER A 46 1.70 -10.10 -10.64
CA SER A 46 1.96 -10.94 -9.47
C SER A 46 2.23 -10.15 -8.19
N THR A 47 2.84 -8.97 -8.28
CA THR A 47 3.06 -8.07 -7.14
C THR A 47 1.74 -7.43 -6.74
N MET A 48 0.94 -6.99 -7.71
CA MET A 48 -0.37 -6.41 -7.45
C MET A 48 -1.34 -7.44 -6.86
N TYR A 49 -1.35 -8.66 -7.39
CA TYR A 49 -2.13 -9.77 -6.82
C TYR A 49 -1.73 -10.03 -5.37
N GLN A 50 -0.42 -10.09 -5.07
CA GLN A 50 0.05 -10.26 -3.70
C GLN A 50 -0.39 -9.11 -2.78
N PHE A 51 -0.37 -7.87 -3.27
CA PHE A 51 -0.90 -6.72 -2.53
C PHE A 51 -2.38 -6.92 -2.18
N PHE A 52 -3.22 -7.35 -3.12
CA PHE A 52 -4.63 -7.64 -2.85
C PHE A 52 -4.85 -8.82 -1.91
N VAL A 53 -4.02 -9.88 -1.99
CA VAL A 53 -4.13 -11.00 -1.04
C VAL A 53 -3.75 -10.56 0.38
N LEU A 54 -2.74 -9.70 0.53
CA LEU A 54 -2.36 -9.18 1.84
C LEU A 54 -3.47 -8.31 2.46
N LEU A 55 -4.26 -7.64 1.62
CA LEU A 55 -5.46 -6.92 2.04
C LEU A 55 -6.69 -7.82 2.23
N GLY A 56 -6.64 -9.08 1.78
CA GLY A 56 -7.73 -10.05 1.88
C GLY A 56 -8.88 -9.83 0.89
N ILE A 57 -8.62 -9.14 -0.23
CA ILE A 57 -9.67 -8.71 -1.18
C ILE A 57 -9.55 -9.35 -2.56
N GLU A 58 -8.54 -10.17 -2.81
CA GLU A 58 -8.19 -10.68 -4.13
C GLU A 58 -9.36 -11.38 -4.82
N LYS A 59 -10.08 -12.23 -4.09
CA LYS A 59 -11.21 -13.00 -4.64
C LYS A 59 -12.44 -12.15 -4.92
N LYS A 60 -12.51 -10.95 -4.37
CA LYS A 60 -13.65 -10.03 -4.52
C LYS A 60 -13.46 -9.10 -5.71
N ILE A 61 -12.21 -8.80 -6.10
CA ILE A 61 -11.92 -7.77 -7.10
C ILE A 61 -11.18 -8.29 -8.34
N VAL A 62 -10.50 -9.43 -8.26
CA VAL A 62 -9.79 -10.03 -9.40
C VAL A 62 -10.66 -11.13 -10.00
N SER A 63 -11.01 -10.99 -11.29
CA SER A 63 -11.85 -11.93 -12.04
C SER A 63 -11.10 -13.20 -12.47
N GLY A 64 -9.79 -13.10 -12.66
CA GLY A 64 -8.91 -14.18 -13.14
C GLY A 64 -7.87 -14.65 -12.11
N PRO A 65 -6.85 -15.42 -12.55
CA PRO A 65 -5.77 -15.87 -11.67
C PRO A 65 -4.83 -14.72 -11.24
N LEU A 66 -4.76 -13.66 -12.05
CA LEU A 66 -3.95 -12.46 -11.84
C LEU A 66 -4.73 -11.24 -12.37
N PRO A 67 -4.37 -10.02 -11.95
CA PRO A 67 -4.90 -8.79 -12.55
C PRO A 67 -4.62 -8.73 -14.05
N GLU A 68 -5.57 -8.18 -14.80
CA GLU A 68 -5.49 -8.08 -16.26
C GLU A 68 -4.49 -7.02 -16.74
N TYR A 69 -4.26 -7.01 -18.05
CA TYR A 69 -3.42 -6.00 -18.68
C TYR A 69 -3.91 -4.57 -18.36
N ALA A 70 -2.96 -3.66 -18.15
CA ALA A 70 -3.18 -2.26 -17.76
C ALA A 70 -3.84 -2.03 -16.38
N ALA A 71 -4.08 -3.09 -15.60
CA ALA A 71 -4.63 -2.95 -14.26
C ALA A 71 -3.78 -2.04 -13.36
N ALA A 72 -4.44 -1.23 -12.52
CA ALA A 72 -3.80 -0.28 -11.62
C ALA A 72 -4.57 -0.11 -10.32
N ALA A 73 -3.88 0.22 -9.24
CA ALA A 73 -4.51 0.56 -7.96
C ALA A 73 -3.92 1.87 -7.42
N THR A 74 -4.76 2.68 -6.77
CA THR A 74 -4.31 3.86 -6.02
C THR A 74 -4.68 3.71 -4.56
N VAL A 75 -3.73 4.01 -3.67
CA VAL A 75 -3.96 4.08 -2.22
C VAL A 75 -3.81 5.53 -1.82
N GLU A 76 -4.94 6.17 -1.53
CA GLU A 76 -5.01 7.61 -1.25
C GLU A 76 -5.01 7.85 0.25
N LEU A 77 -4.18 8.77 0.73
CA LEU A 77 -4.22 9.26 2.11
C LEU A 77 -5.17 10.46 2.20
N TRP A 78 -6.13 10.38 3.12
CA TRP A 78 -7.12 11.42 3.40
C TRP A 78 -6.99 11.87 4.86
N ILE A 79 -7.02 13.19 5.10
CA ILE A 79 -6.99 13.76 6.46
C ILE A 79 -8.22 14.63 6.61
N ASP A 80 -9.08 14.29 7.57
CA ASP A 80 -10.23 15.10 7.92
C ASP A 80 -9.73 16.41 8.59
N LYS A 81 -10.26 17.55 8.14
CA LYS A 81 -9.80 18.86 8.61
C LYS A 81 -10.38 19.25 9.97
N VAL A 82 -11.49 18.66 10.36
CA VAL A 82 -12.24 18.94 11.59
C VAL A 82 -11.66 18.14 12.75
N ASP A 83 -11.61 16.82 12.64
CA ASP A 83 -11.16 15.94 13.74
C ASP A 83 -9.69 15.51 13.63
N ARG A 84 -9.02 15.88 12.53
CA ARG A 84 -7.61 15.58 12.23
C ARG A 84 -7.30 14.08 12.12
N ARG A 85 -8.32 13.24 11.95
CA ARG A 85 -8.15 11.81 11.73
C ARG A 85 -7.68 11.51 10.31
N SER A 86 -6.93 10.42 10.20
CA SER A 86 -6.34 9.97 8.94
C SER A 86 -7.05 8.73 8.45
N TYR A 87 -7.38 8.74 7.16
CA TYR A 87 -8.09 7.68 6.47
C TYR A 87 -7.33 7.29 5.21
N PHE A 88 -7.63 6.13 4.66
CA PHE A 88 -7.21 5.75 3.32
C PHE A 88 -8.38 5.34 2.44
N ARG A 89 -8.22 5.50 1.14
CA ARG A 89 -9.14 5.03 0.11
C ARG A 89 -8.35 4.21 -0.90
N LEU A 90 -8.85 3.01 -1.20
CA LEU A 90 -8.27 2.13 -2.21
C LEU A 90 -9.15 2.15 -3.45
N MET A 91 -8.59 2.57 -4.57
CA MET A 91 -9.23 2.53 -5.87
C MET A 91 -8.58 1.47 -6.76
N TYR A 92 -9.37 0.84 -7.62
CA TYR A 92 -8.91 -0.18 -8.55
C TYR A 92 -9.42 0.08 -9.97
N HIS A 93 -8.52 -0.07 -10.92
CA HIS A 93 -8.76 -0.09 -12.35
C HIS A 93 -8.41 -1.50 -12.85
N PRO A 94 -9.38 -2.30 -13.33
CA PRO A 94 -9.18 -3.73 -13.52
C PRO A 94 -8.50 -4.10 -14.83
N GLU A 95 -8.72 -3.35 -15.91
CA GLU A 95 -8.25 -3.70 -17.26
C GLU A 95 -8.33 -2.50 -18.20
N ASP A 96 -7.64 -2.57 -19.34
CA ASP A 96 -7.70 -1.55 -20.39
C ASP A 96 -9.14 -1.23 -20.82
N GLY A 97 -9.45 0.07 -20.97
CA GLY A 97 -10.78 0.55 -21.29
C GLY A 97 -11.79 0.56 -20.13
N ALA A 98 -11.47 -0.01 -18.96
CA ALA A 98 -12.33 0.05 -17.79
C ALA A 98 -12.20 1.38 -17.01
N GLY A 99 -13.20 1.68 -16.17
CA GLY A 99 -13.13 2.79 -15.21
C GLY A 99 -12.22 2.48 -14.02
N ILE A 100 -12.12 3.45 -13.10
CA ILE A 100 -11.49 3.29 -11.79
C ILE A 100 -12.56 3.45 -10.70
N TYR A 101 -12.63 2.53 -9.74
CA TYR A 101 -13.69 2.50 -8.73
C TYR A 101 -13.16 2.17 -7.32
N PRO A 102 -13.84 2.63 -6.25
CA PRO A 102 -13.42 2.34 -4.89
C PRO A 102 -13.66 0.87 -4.54
N VAL A 103 -12.65 0.26 -3.94
CA VAL A 103 -12.68 -1.11 -3.40
C VAL A 103 -12.31 -1.16 -1.91
N THR A 104 -12.20 0.00 -1.24
CA THR A 104 -11.90 0.10 0.20
C THR A 104 -12.82 -0.77 1.06
N LYS A 105 -14.12 -0.78 0.74
CA LYS A 105 -15.15 -1.54 1.45
C LYS A 105 -14.89 -3.05 1.49
N GLU A 106 -14.13 -3.57 0.52
CA GLU A 106 -13.84 -5.00 0.43
C GLU A 106 -12.86 -5.46 1.51
N ILE A 107 -12.12 -4.54 2.12
CA ILE A 107 -11.12 -4.81 3.16
C ILE A 107 -11.81 -5.01 4.51
N ASP A 108 -11.52 -6.13 5.16
CA ASP A 108 -12.03 -6.42 6.50
C ASP A 108 -11.60 -5.35 7.50
N GLY A 109 -12.58 -4.78 8.22
CA GLY A 109 -12.37 -3.66 9.15
C GLY A 109 -12.73 -2.29 8.60
N CYS A 110 -13.10 -2.16 7.32
CA CYS A 110 -13.49 -0.89 6.71
C CYS A 110 -15.00 -0.57 6.72
N ALA A 111 -15.83 -1.43 7.36
CA ALA A 111 -17.25 -1.20 7.66
C ALA A 111 -18.08 -0.65 6.47
N ASP A 112 -17.85 -1.16 5.26
CA ASP A 112 -18.52 -0.74 4.02
C ASP A 112 -18.35 0.74 3.63
N ASN A 113 -17.35 1.43 4.19
CA ASN A 113 -17.10 2.83 3.90
C ASN A 113 -16.15 3.01 2.71
N GLU A 114 -16.34 4.12 2.00
CA GLU A 114 -15.43 4.54 0.93
C GLU A 114 -14.03 4.93 1.47
N TYR A 115 -14.01 5.48 2.68
CA TYR A 115 -12.80 5.86 3.43
C TYR A 115 -12.67 4.96 4.66
N CYS A 116 -11.50 4.41 4.87
CA CYS A 116 -11.22 3.51 5.99
C CYS A 116 -10.17 4.09 6.92
N ASP A 117 -10.29 3.83 8.22
CA ASP A 117 -9.33 4.31 9.20
C ASP A 117 -7.92 3.83 8.84
N LEU A 118 -6.95 4.74 8.80
CA LEU A 118 -5.57 4.42 8.43
C LEU A 118 -4.95 3.36 9.37
N GLU A 119 -5.41 3.27 10.61
CA GLU A 119 -4.97 2.22 11.53
C GLU A 119 -5.30 0.81 11.04
N VAL A 120 -6.37 0.62 10.25
CA VAL A 120 -6.66 -0.69 9.62
C VAL A 120 -5.51 -1.08 8.68
N LEU A 121 -5.08 -0.17 7.79
CA LEU A 121 -3.97 -0.43 6.87
C LEU A 121 -2.66 -0.67 7.63
N LYS A 122 -2.36 0.13 8.66
CA LYS A 122 -1.17 -0.02 9.50
C LYS A 122 -1.15 -1.37 10.23
N ASN A 123 -2.30 -1.80 10.74
CA ASN A 123 -2.46 -3.09 11.41
C ASN A 123 -2.34 -4.28 10.46
N ILE A 124 -2.79 -4.15 9.21
CA ILE A 124 -2.55 -5.18 8.19
C ILE A 124 -1.05 -5.21 7.87
N ALA A 125 -0.43 -4.06 7.59
CA ALA A 125 0.98 -3.96 7.23
C ALA A 125 1.91 -4.55 8.31
N SER A 126 1.65 -4.24 9.59
CA SER A 126 2.46 -4.70 10.72
C SER A 126 2.55 -6.23 10.84
N LYS A 127 1.47 -6.97 10.52
CA LYS A 127 1.45 -8.45 10.50
C LYS A 127 2.51 -9.04 9.56
N TYR A 128 2.90 -8.29 8.54
CA TYR A 128 3.84 -8.72 7.51
C TYR A 128 5.21 -8.05 7.62
N ARG A 129 5.50 -7.28 8.69
CA ARG A 129 6.84 -6.78 8.96
C ARG A 129 7.81 -7.90 9.30
N ILE A 130 9.00 -7.87 8.71
CA ILE A 130 10.09 -8.76 9.06
C ILE A 130 10.86 -8.11 10.21
N GLU A 131 10.87 -8.74 11.38
CA GLU A 131 11.53 -8.22 12.58
C GLU A 131 13.05 -8.49 12.61
N MET A 132 13.56 -9.28 11.66
CA MET A 132 14.99 -9.59 11.58
C MET A 132 15.69 -8.69 10.57
N PRO A 133 16.91 -8.18 10.86
CA PRO A 133 17.79 -7.76 9.77
C PRO A 133 17.97 -8.97 8.88
N ILE A 134 17.62 -8.85 7.60
CA ILE A 134 17.97 -9.88 6.61
C ILE A 134 19.49 -9.98 6.71
N PRO A 135 20.06 -11.10 7.20
CA PRO A 135 21.50 -11.28 7.09
C PRO A 135 21.77 -11.14 5.60
N GLU A 136 22.60 -10.16 5.23
CA GLU A 136 23.09 -10.01 3.86
C GLU A 136 23.35 -11.42 3.35
N ALA A 137 22.59 -11.83 2.33
CA ALA A 137 22.73 -13.16 1.75
C ALA A 137 24.21 -13.31 1.45
N SER A 138 24.91 -14.10 2.28
CA SER A 138 26.35 -14.10 2.26
C SER A 138 26.72 -14.47 0.84
N THR A 139 27.40 -13.53 0.17
CA THR A 139 28.13 -13.85 -1.04
C THR A 139 29.04 -15.00 -0.64
N ARG A 140 28.65 -16.22 -1.02
CA ARG A 140 29.55 -17.36 -1.04
C ARG A 140 30.68 -16.91 -1.94
N SER A 141 31.76 -16.44 -1.32
CA SER A 141 33.08 -16.43 -1.92
C SER A 141 33.37 -17.87 -2.30
N VAL A 142 33.11 -18.21 -3.56
CA VAL A 142 33.77 -19.34 -4.20
C VAL A 142 35.20 -18.87 -4.43
N SER A 143 36.04 -19.09 -3.43
CA SER A 143 37.48 -19.09 -3.60
C SER A 143 37.85 -20.44 -4.23
N ASN A 144 38.20 -20.40 -5.52
CA ASN A 144 39.13 -21.37 -6.11
C ASN A 144 40.54 -21.09 -5.61
#